data_AF-I6WA52-F1
#
_entry.id   AF-I6WA52-F1
#
_cell.length_a   1.000
_cell.length_b   1.000
_cell.length_c   1.000
_cell.angle_alpha   90.00
_cell.angle_beta   90.00
_cell.angle_gamma   90.00
#
_symmetry.space_group_name_H-M   'P 1'
#
loop_
_entity.id
_entity.type
_entity.pdbx_description
1 polymer ?
#
loop_
_entity_poly.entity_id
_entity_poly.type
_entity_poly.pdbx_seq_one_letter_code
_entity_poly.pdbx_strand_id
1 'polypeptide(L)'
;SEMVWVDVPGFNIMHSLNAWEEADGEELVLVAPNVLSVEHALERMELVHSCVEKVRINLRTGAVSRTPPSAGNLDFGVIHPGYLGRRNRYGYLGIGDPMPKISGVAKLDLDRAGTGDCTVARRDFGPGCFAGEPFFVPDDVEGDGNEDDGYILTFV
;
A
#
# COMPACT_ATOMS: atom_id res chain seq x y z
N SER A 1 24.89 16.42 2.89
CA SER A 1 24.03 15.47 3.61
C SER A 1 24.68 14.11 3.57
N GLU A 2 24.71 13.42 4.70
CA GLU A 2 25.21 12.04 4.81
C GLU A 2 24.03 11.06 4.74
N MET A 3 24.30 9.82 4.34
CA MET A 3 23.30 8.76 4.27
C MET A 3 22.99 8.25 5.67
N VAL A 4 21.71 8.16 6.02
CA VAL A 4 21.24 7.62 7.30
C VAL A 4 20.68 6.22 7.08
N TRP A 5 21.10 5.28 7.93
CA TRP A 5 20.57 3.91 7.97
C TRP A 5 19.69 3.75 9.21
N VAL A 6 18.50 3.19 9.04
CA VAL A 6 17.55 2.96 10.14
C VAL A 6 17.09 1.50 10.09
N ASP A 7 17.22 0.80 11.22
CA ASP A 7 16.75 -0.57 11.35
C ASP A 7 15.23 -0.61 11.56
N VAL A 8 14.54 -1.40 10.74
CA VAL A 8 13.10 -1.65 10.84
C VAL A 8 12.85 -3.16 10.97
N PRO A 9 12.92 -3.73 12.18
CA PRO A 9 12.85 -5.18 12.37
C PRO A 9 11.51 -5.77 11.89
N GLY A 10 11.56 -6.87 11.14
CA GLY A 10 10.37 -7.60 10.69
C GLY A 10 9.52 -6.87 9.66
N PHE A 11 10.13 -5.98 8.88
CA PHE A 11 9.49 -5.27 7.76
C PHE A 11 10.14 -5.72 6.45
N ASN A 12 9.57 -6.77 5.86
CA ASN A 12 10.04 -7.46 4.67
C ASN A 12 9.32 -6.90 3.44
N ILE A 13 9.70 -5.70 3.01
CA ILE A 13 9.05 -5.06 1.85
C ILE A 13 9.63 -5.57 0.53
N MET A 14 8.74 -5.77 -0.43
CA MET A 14 9.08 -6.02 -1.83
C MET A 14 8.62 -4.86 -2.72
N HIS A 15 7.44 -4.30 -2.42
CA HIS A 15 6.86 -3.14 -3.09
C HIS A 15 6.70 -1.96 -2.12
N SER A 16 6.58 -0.76 -2.68
CA SER A 16 6.26 0.47 -1.94
C SER A 16 5.14 1.20 -2.66
N LEU A 17 4.11 1.62 -1.92
CA LEU A 17 3.04 2.45 -2.49
C LEU A 17 3.51 3.89 -2.65
N ASN A 18 4.04 4.46 -1.57
CA ASN A 18 4.49 5.85 -1.55
C ASN A 18 5.37 6.13 -0.33
N ALA A 19 6.14 7.22 -0.39
CA ALA A 19 6.82 7.77 0.76
C ALA A 19 6.85 9.31 0.68
N TRP A 20 6.82 9.98 1.82
CA TRP A 20 6.86 11.43 1.90
C TRP A 20 7.40 11.90 3.25
N GLU A 21 7.78 13.18 3.32
CA GLU A 21 8.23 13.83 4.54
C GLU A 21 7.07 14.54 5.25
N GLU A 22 7.07 14.48 6.58
CA GLU A 22 6.23 15.27 7.47
C GLU A 22 7.12 16.00 8.49
N ALA A 23 6.51 16.87 9.32
CA ALA A 23 7.21 17.65 10.34
C ALA A 23 8.46 18.39 9.80
N ASP A 24 8.28 19.11 8.69
CA ASP A 24 9.34 19.88 8.01
C ASP A 24 10.61 19.06 7.69
N GLY A 25 10.44 17.77 7.37
CA GLY A 25 11.54 16.87 7.03
C GLY A 25 12.13 16.10 8.21
N GLU A 26 11.56 16.20 9.41
CA GLU A 26 12.02 15.43 10.57
C GLU A 26 11.44 14.01 10.62
N GLU A 27 10.31 13.75 9.94
CA GLU A 27 9.66 12.43 9.93
C GLU A 27 9.46 11.94 8.49
N LEU A 28 9.94 10.73 8.20
CA LEU A 28 9.65 10.02 6.96
C LEU A 28 8.45 9.10 7.17
N VAL A 29 7.47 9.17 6.28
CA VAL A 29 6.35 8.24 6.21
C VAL A 29 6.52 7.36 4.97
N LEU A 30 6.45 6.05 5.15
CA LEU A 30 6.48 5.03 4.09
C LEU A 30 5.24 4.16 4.19
N VAL A 31 4.57 3.94 3.07
CA VAL A 31 3.45 2.99 2.97
C VAL A 31 3.86 1.86 2.05
N ALA A 32 3.86 0.64 2.57
CA ALA A 32 4.28 -0.53 1.80
C ALA A 32 3.62 -1.83 2.32
N PRO A 33 3.38 -2.82 1.46
CA PRO A 33 3.04 -4.18 1.88
C PRO A 33 4.25 -4.83 2.55
N ASN A 34 4.02 -5.39 3.73
CA ASN A 34 4.97 -6.19 4.48
C ASN A 34 4.63 -7.66 4.35
N VAL A 35 5.57 -8.45 3.82
CA VAL A 35 5.41 -9.90 3.76
C VAL A 35 5.62 -10.50 5.15
N LEU A 36 4.58 -11.14 5.70
CA LEU A 36 4.60 -11.63 7.08
C LEU A 36 5.47 -12.88 7.30
N SER A 37 5.63 -13.72 6.27
CA SER A 37 6.55 -14.87 6.29
C SER A 37 7.38 -14.89 5.01
N VAL A 38 8.68 -14.71 5.17
CA VAL A 38 9.65 -14.74 4.08
C VAL A 38 9.76 -16.17 3.52
N GLU A 39 9.60 -17.20 4.35
CA GLU A 39 9.60 -18.60 3.93
C GLU A 39 8.46 -18.89 2.95
N HIS A 40 7.26 -18.35 3.20
CA HIS A 40 6.16 -18.46 2.25
C HIS A 40 6.50 -17.76 0.92
N ALA A 41 7.12 -16.57 0.95
CA ALA A 41 7.51 -15.87 -0.27
C ALA A 41 8.54 -16.64 -1.11
N LEU A 42 9.45 -17.36 -0.46
CA LEU A 42 10.52 -18.10 -1.14
C LEU A 42 10.09 -19.49 -1.63
N GLU A 43 9.24 -20.18 -0.87
CA GLU A 43 9.00 -21.61 -1.08
C GLU A 43 7.52 -21.97 -1.31
N ARG A 44 6.57 -21.16 -0.83
CA ARG A 44 5.12 -21.45 -0.86
C ARG A 44 4.28 -20.20 -1.11
N MET A 45 4.35 -19.69 -2.33
CA MET A 45 3.73 -18.41 -2.71
C MET A 45 2.22 -18.36 -2.43
N GLU A 46 1.52 -19.49 -2.49
CA GLU A 46 0.09 -19.61 -2.20
C GLU A 46 -0.28 -19.30 -0.75
N LEU A 47 0.69 -19.34 0.16
CA LEU A 47 0.52 -18.99 1.58
C LEU A 47 1.03 -17.60 1.92
N VAL A 48 1.50 -16.83 0.92
CA VAL A 48 1.97 -15.46 1.15
C VAL A 48 0.81 -14.61 1.65
N HIS A 49 1.07 -13.94 2.76
CA HIS A 49 0.21 -12.91 3.31
C HIS A 49 1.03 -11.62 3.42
N SER A 50 0.64 -10.63 2.62
CA SER A 50 1.18 -9.28 2.67
C SER A 50 0.20 -8.38 3.41
N CYS A 51 0.68 -7.71 4.46
CA CYS A 51 -0.10 -6.75 5.22
C CYS A 51 0.44 -5.35 4.93
N VAL A 52 -0.41 -4.43 4.46
CA VAL A 52 0.01 -3.04 4.24
C VAL A 52 0.33 -2.39 5.57
N GLU A 53 1.43 -1.66 5.64
CA GLU A 53 1.82 -0.91 6.82
C GLU A 53 2.19 0.52 6.47
N LYS A 54 1.76 1.44 7.33
CA LYS A 54 2.24 2.82 7.38
C LYS A 54 3.35 2.89 8.42
N VAL A 55 4.58 2.99 7.94
CA VAL A 55 5.80 3.10 8.74
C VAL A 55 6.16 4.56 8.88
N ARG A 56 6.38 5.02 10.11
CA ARG A 56 6.87 6.38 10.39
C ARG A 56 8.23 6.28 11.05
N ILE A 57 9.18 7.07 10.55
CA ILE A 57 10.58 7.06 10.97
C ILE A 57 10.95 8.49 11.35
N ASN A 58 11.29 8.70 12.62
CA ASN A 58 11.85 9.97 13.07
C ASN A 58 13.34 10.01 12.69
N LEU A 59 13.72 10.93 11.80
CA LEU A 59 15.07 11.00 11.27
C LEU A 59 16.09 11.58 12.26
N ARG A 60 15.64 12.22 13.35
CA ARG A 60 16.51 12.76 14.40
C ARG A 60 16.86 11.72 15.45
N THR A 61 15.91 10.85 15.81
CA THR A 61 16.07 9.86 16.88
C THR A 61 16.25 8.44 16.37
N GLY A 62 15.92 8.17 15.11
CA GLY A 62 15.84 6.83 14.54
C GLY A 62 14.63 6.02 15.04
N ALA A 63 13.70 6.64 15.78
CA ALA A 63 12.53 5.94 16.30
C ALA A 63 11.58 5.55 15.16
N VAL A 64 11.09 4.31 15.21
CA VAL A 64 10.20 3.73 14.18
C VAL A 64 8.87 3.33 14.80
N SER A 65 7.78 3.66 14.12
CA SER A 65 6.44 3.13 14.42
C SER A 65 5.80 2.54 13.17
N ARG A 66 4.97 1.52 13.35
CA ARG A 66 4.35 0.75 12.26
C ARG A 66 2.87 0.59 12.57
N THR A 67 2.02 1.00 11.63
CA THR A 67 0.56 0.93 11.78
C THR A 67 -0.04 0.25 10.56
N PRO A 68 -0.64 -0.95 10.70
CA PRO A 68 -1.33 -1.60 9.60
C PRO A 68 -2.69 -0.93 9.34
N PRO A 69 -2.97 -0.41 8.13
CA PRO A 69 -4.29 0.15 7.81
C PRO A 69 -5.37 -0.91 7.60
N SER A 70 -4.99 -2.16 7.29
CA SER A 70 -5.91 -3.29 7.13
C SER A 70 -5.21 -4.59 7.48
N ALA A 71 -5.98 -5.62 7.85
CA ALA A 71 -5.49 -6.99 8.04
C ALA A 71 -5.68 -7.88 6.79
N GLY A 72 -6.15 -7.30 5.68
CA GLY A 72 -6.30 -8.02 4.42
C GLY A 72 -4.96 -8.42 3.81
N ASN A 73 -4.97 -9.52 3.04
CA ASN A 73 -3.83 -9.91 2.20
C ASN A 73 -3.78 -8.98 0.98
N LEU A 74 -3.03 -7.89 1.09
CA LEU A 74 -3.02 -6.78 0.15
C LEU A 74 -1.61 -6.49 -0.34
N ASP A 75 -1.42 -6.43 -1.66
CA ASP A 75 -0.14 -6.15 -2.30
C ASP A 75 -0.35 -5.42 -3.64
N PHE A 76 0.73 -5.13 -4.38
CA PHE A 76 0.72 -4.45 -5.69
C PHE A 76 -0.08 -3.14 -5.63
N GLY A 77 0.23 -2.33 -4.62
CA GLY A 77 -0.53 -1.13 -4.34
C GLY A 77 -0.15 0.04 -5.25
N VAL A 78 -1.16 0.73 -5.76
CA VAL A 78 -1.02 1.96 -6.53
C VAL A 78 -1.73 3.13 -5.86
N ILE A 79 -1.31 4.33 -6.24
CA ILE A 79 -1.88 5.61 -5.80
C ILE A 79 -2.19 6.49 -7.01
N HIS A 80 -2.89 7.59 -6.80
CA HIS A 80 -2.97 8.64 -7.81
C HIS A 80 -1.55 9.17 -8.14
N PRO A 81 -1.09 9.12 -9.41
CA PRO A 81 0.30 9.43 -9.78
C PRO A 81 0.72 10.87 -9.47
N GLY A 82 -0.23 11.82 -9.47
CA GLY A 82 -0.01 13.21 -9.04
C GLY A 82 0.44 13.37 -7.58
N TYR A 83 0.31 12.33 -6.74
CA TYR A 83 0.71 12.35 -5.34
C TYR A 83 2.00 11.55 -5.06
N LEU A 84 2.70 11.07 -6.08
CA LEU A 84 3.98 10.39 -5.89
C LEU A 84 4.97 11.29 -5.13
N GLY A 85 5.57 10.74 -4.07
CA GLY A 85 6.50 11.47 -3.19
C GLY A 85 5.83 12.47 -2.25
N ARG A 86 4.50 12.56 -2.23
CA ARG A 86 3.71 13.52 -1.46
C ARG A 86 2.67 12.78 -0.63
N ARG A 87 2.22 13.39 0.47
CA ARG A 87 1.16 12.81 1.30
C ARG A 87 -0.08 12.56 0.46
N ASN A 88 -0.59 11.33 0.51
CA ASN A 88 -1.78 10.88 -0.18
C ASN A 88 -2.72 10.16 0.80
N ARG A 89 -4.01 10.21 0.54
CA ARG A 89 -5.07 9.61 1.37
C ARG A 89 -5.45 8.21 0.88
N TYR A 90 -5.50 7.96 -0.41
CA TYR A 90 -6.04 6.72 -0.97
C TYR A 90 -4.96 5.82 -1.58
N GLY A 91 -5.06 4.52 -1.28
CA GLY A 91 -4.28 3.48 -1.93
C GLY A 91 -5.20 2.39 -2.48
N TYR A 92 -4.82 1.79 -3.61
CA TYR A 92 -5.58 0.76 -4.30
C TYR A 92 -4.72 -0.48 -4.46
N LEU A 93 -5.11 -1.59 -3.84
CA LEU A 93 -4.27 -2.78 -3.74
C LEU A 93 -4.98 -4.02 -4.25
N GLY A 94 -4.22 -4.91 -4.86
CA GLY A 94 -4.67 -6.25 -5.20
C GLY A 94 -4.92 -7.08 -3.94
N ILE A 95 -6.02 -7.84 -3.94
CA ILE A 95 -6.39 -8.77 -2.88
C ILE A 95 -5.85 -10.15 -3.26
N GLY A 96 -4.87 -10.66 -2.51
CA GLY A 96 -4.29 -11.98 -2.73
C GLY A 96 -5.17 -13.10 -2.18
N ASP A 97 -5.69 -13.98 -3.05
CA ASP A 97 -6.49 -15.14 -2.65
C ASP A 97 -6.56 -16.24 -3.74
N PRO A 98 -5.63 -17.22 -3.73
CA PRO A 98 -4.34 -17.21 -3.03
C PRO A 98 -3.28 -16.44 -3.83
N MET A 99 -2.22 -15.96 -3.19
CA MET A 99 -1.08 -15.36 -3.89
C MET A 99 -0.42 -16.36 -4.87
N PRO A 100 0.16 -15.91 -6.01
CA PRO A 100 0.19 -14.54 -6.53
C PRO A 100 -1.09 -14.14 -7.29
N LYS A 101 -2.18 -14.91 -7.19
CA LYS A 101 -3.42 -14.60 -7.91
C LYS A 101 -4.19 -13.51 -7.18
N ILE A 102 -4.48 -12.43 -7.90
CA ILE A 102 -5.23 -11.30 -7.37
C ILE A 102 -6.71 -11.50 -7.68
N SER A 103 -7.53 -11.74 -6.65
CA SER A 103 -8.95 -12.05 -6.78
C SER A 103 -9.86 -10.83 -6.77
N GLY A 104 -9.31 -9.66 -6.49
CA GLY A 104 -10.03 -8.39 -6.45
C GLY A 104 -9.13 -7.21 -6.16
N VAL A 105 -9.72 -6.02 -6.06
CA VAL A 105 -9.03 -4.78 -5.66
C VAL A 105 -9.72 -4.20 -4.43
N ALA A 106 -8.93 -3.74 -3.46
CA ALA A 106 -9.37 -2.99 -2.30
C ALA A 106 -8.88 -1.54 -2.36
N LYS A 107 -9.75 -0.60 -1.96
CA LYS A 107 -9.41 0.81 -1.75
C LYS A 107 -9.26 1.05 -0.25
N LEU A 108 -8.11 1.57 0.17
CA LEU A 108 -7.82 1.96 1.53
C LEU A 108 -7.83 3.48 1.68
N ASP A 109 -8.35 3.96 2.80
CA ASP A 109 -8.24 5.36 3.28
C ASP A 109 -7.16 5.46 4.36
N LEU A 110 -5.94 5.82 3.97
CA LEU A 110 -4.72 5.84 4.78
C LEU A 110 -4.72 6.92 5.87
N ASP A 111 -5.65 7.88 5.82
CA ASP A 111 -5.84 8.86 6.90
C ASP A 111 -6.58 8.26 8.10
N ARG A 112 -7.27 7.12 7.91
CA ARG A 112 -7.92 6.37 8.99
C ARG A 112 -6.97 5.41 9.71
N ALA A 113 -5.71 5.32 9.31
CA ALA A 113 -4.73 4.42 9.91
C ALA A 113 -4.67 4.59 11.44
N GLY A 114 -4.74 3.48 12.18
CA GLY A 114 -4.79 3.46 13.64
C GLY A 114 -6.20 3.54 14.25
N THR A 115 -7.25 3.70 13.43
CA THR A 115 -8.66 3.74 13.90
C THR A 115 -9.43 2.45 13.66
N GLY A 116 -8.81 1.43 13.05
CA GLY A 116 -9.43 0.16 12.65
C GLY A 116 -9.15 -0.16 11.20
N ASP A 117 -10.02 -0.96 10.58
CA ASP A 117 -9.93 -1.29 9.15
C ASP A 117 -10.21 -0.06 8.29
N CYS A 118 -9.22 0.29 7.47
CA CYS A 118 -9.21 1.43 6.57
C CYS A 118 -9.79 1.11 5.19
N THR A 119 -10.24 -0.11 4.94
CA THR A 119 -10.90 -0.49 3.69
C THR A 119 -12.20 0.29 3.53
N VAL A 120 -12.30 1.08 2.46
CA VAL A 120 -13.48 1.91 2.14
C VAL A 120 -14.26 1.41 0.93
N ALA A 121 -13.61 0.63 0.06
CA ALA A 121 -14.29 -0.06 -1.05
C ALA A 121 -13.53 -1.33 -1.43
N ARG A 122 -14.25 -2.29 -2.04
CA ARG A 122 -13.70 -3.54 -2.55
C ARG A 122 -14.44 -3.97 -3.80
N ARG A 123 -13.72 -4.56 -4.76
CA ARG A 123 -14.29 -5.19 -5.95
C ARG A 123 -13.64 -6.57 -6.15
N ASP A 124 -14.40 -7.62 -5.88
CA ASP A 124 -14.01 -8.99 -6.21
C ASP A 124 -14.27 -9.29 -7.68
N PHE A 125 -13.37 -9.99 -8.37
CA PHE A 125 -13.53 -10.31 -9.79
C PHE A 125 -14.50 -11.47 -10.03
N GLY A 126 -14.69 -12.34 -9.04
CA GLY A 126 -15.56 -13.50 -9.10
C GLY A 126 -14.79 -14.82 -9.27
N PRO A 127 -15.49 -15.97 -9.21
CA PRO A 127 -14.85 -17.28 -9.17
C PRO A 127 -14.00 -17.57 -10.42
N GLY A 128 -12.73 -17.92 -10.21
CA GLY A 128 -11.80 -18.27 -11.28
C GLY A 128 -11.27 -17.09 -12.10
N CYS A 129 -11.65 -15.87 -11.76
CA CYS A 129 -11.14 -14.63 -12.37
C CYS A 129 -10.01 -14.07 -11.51
N PHE A 130 -8.86 -13.83 -12.13
CA PHE A 130 -7.68 -13.34 -11.43
C PHE A 130 -6.99 -12.28 -12.27
N ALA A 131 -6.54 -11.22 -11.62
CA ALA A 131 -5.79 -10.17 -12.27
C ALA A 131 -4.33 -10.13 -11.81
N GLY A 132 -3.62 -9.11 -12.30
CA GLY A 132 -2.34 -8.66 -11.78
C GLY A 132 -2.48 -7.33 -11.02
N GLU A 133 -1.45 -6.50 -11.14
CA GLU A 133 -1.39 -5.17 -10.52
C GLU A 133 -2.47 -4.22 -11.10
N PRO A 134 -3.25 -3.52 -10.24
CA PRO A 134 -4.13 -2.45 -10.67
C PRO A 134 -3.34 -1.18 -11.08
N PHE A 135 -3.93 -0.35 -11.93
CA PHE A 135 -3.39 0.96 -12.31
C PHE A 135 -4.44 2.05 -12.06
N PHE A 136 -4.02 3.17 -11.48
CA PHE A 136 -4.88 4.34 -11.33
C PHE A 136 -4.71 5.29 -12.53
N VAL A 137 -5.82 5.65 -13.17
CA VAL A 137 -5.87 6.65 -14.24
C VAL A 137 -6.74 7.81 -13.77
N PRO A 138 -6.18 9.00 -13.54
CA PRO A 138 -6.94 10.20 -13.16
C PRO A 138 -7.98 10.57 -14.23
N ASP A 139 -9.12 11.10 -13.80
CA ASP A 139 -10.03 11.80 -14.73
C ASP A 139 -9.55 13.25 -14.91
N ASP A 140 -9.00 13.54 -16.08
CA ASP A 140 -8.38 14.82 -16.43
C ASP A 140 -9.32 15.76 -17.20
N VAL A 141 -10.60 15.39 -17.39
CA VAL A 141 -11.55 16.14 -18.21
C VAL A 141 -12.57 16.92 -17.36
N GLU A 142 -13.13 16.30 -16.32
CA GLU A 142 -14.16 16.93 -15.46
C GLU A 142 -13.87 16.87 -13.96
N GLY A 143 -12.67 16.44 -13.57
CA GLY A 143 -12.40 16.12 -12.18
C GLY A 143 -12.47 17.33 -11.24
N ASP A 144 -13.05 17.15 -10.06
CA ASP A 144 -13.18 18.21 -9.05
C ASP A 144 -11.87 18.47 -8.26
N GLY A 145 -10.81 17.75 -8.63
CA GLY A 145 -9.50 17.78 -7.98
C GLY A 145 -9.38 16.84 -6.80
N ASN A 146 -10.37 15.97 -6.53
CA ASN A 146 -10.25 14.93 -5.53
C ASN A 146 -9.23 13.86 -5.94
N GLU A 147 -8.46 13.39 -4.95
CA GLU A 147 -7.39 12.41 -5.15
C GLU A 147 -7.87 11.08 -5.76
N ASP A 148 -9.11 10.68 -5.49
CA ASP A 148 -9.71 9.44 -5.97
C ASP A 148 -10.59 9.60 -7.21
N ASP A 149 -10.55 10.76 -7.86
CA ASP A 149 -11.31 11.01 -9.08
C ASP A 149 -10.60 10.42 -10.29
N GLY A 150 -11.12 9.30 -10.77
CA GLY A 150 -10.52 8.52 -11.83
C GLY A 150 -10.94 7.06 -11.81
N TYR A 151 -10.13 6.24 -12.45
CA TYR A 151 -10.44 4.85 -12.77
C TYR A 151 -9.35 3.92 -12.27
N ILE A 152 -9.77 2.76 -11.77
CA ILE A 152 -8.87 1.62 -11.58
C ILE A 152 -8.98 0.70 -12.78
N LEU A 153 -7.87 0.53 -13.48
CA LEU A 153 -7.73 -0.39 -14.60
C LEU A 153 -6.97 -1.63 -14.14
N THR A 154 -7.47 -2.80 -14.52
CA THR A 154 -6.80 -4.07 -14.25
C THR A 154 -7.17 -5.07 -15.33
N PHE A 155 -6.25 -5.98 -15.66
CA PHE A 155 -6.47 -7.02 -16.66
C PHE A 155 -6.86 -8.32 -15.94
N VAL A 156 -8.11 -8.74 -16.11
CA VAL A 156 -8.76 -9.89 -15.47
C VAL A 156 -8.93 -11.04 -16.46
#